data_AF-A0A1U7UE22-F1
#
_entry.id   AF-A0A1U7UE22-F1
#
_cell.length_a   1.000
_cell.length_b   1.000
_cell.length_c   1.000
_cell.angle_alpha   90.00
_cell.angle_beta   90.00
_cell.angle_gamma   90.00
#
_symmetry.space_group_name_H-M   'P 1'
#
loop_
_entity.id
_entity.type
_entity.pdbx_description
1 polymer ?
#
loop_
_entity_poly.entity_id
_entity_poly.type
_entity_poly.pdbx_seq_one_letter_code
_entity_poly.pdbx_strand_id
1 'polypeptide(L)'
;METPPVSPMGEKDTSQPQQWEKKPWENLDSTTQIRQQLQDPPSETLHLGVSPDPVTQILENTQGTEKLVSELEGDSDKSHGSTSKVTEGLQASDLWYCPDGSFVKKIIIRGHGLDKPKLGSRCRVLAFGFPFGSGPPEGWTELTVGQGAWREETWGEIVEKCLESMCQGEEAELQLPGHSGPPVRLTLASFTQGRDSWELETSEKEALAREERARGTELFRAGNPEGAARCYGRALRLLLTLPPPGPPERTVLHANLAACQLLLGQPQLAAQSCDRVLEREPDHLKALYRRGVAQAALGNLEKAAADLKKVLAIDPQNRAAQEELRKVVIQGKKQDAGLAQGLRKMFG
;
A
#
# COMPACT_ATOMS: atom_id res chain seq x y z
N MET A 1 55.27 -25.54 41.35
CA MET A 1 54.15 -26.50 41.49
C MET A 1 53.20 -26.21 40.34
N GLU A 2 53.56 -26.70 39.16
CA GLU A 2 53.22 -28.05 38.67
C GLU A 2 51.83 -28.04 38.02
N THR A 3 51.83 -27.98 36.69
CA THR A 3 50.77 -28.57 35.86
C THR A 3 50.68 -30.06 36.15
N PRO A 4 49.47 -30.63 36.13
CA PRO A 4 49.31 -31.92 35.45
C PRO A 4 47.97 -31.98 34.66
N PRO A 5 47.67 -33.05 33.91
CA PRO A 5 48.20 -33.29 32.57
C PRO A 5 47.08 -33.49 31.52
N VAL A 6 47.44 -33.39 30.24
CA VAL A 6 46.69 -33.99 29.13
C VAL A 6 47.14 -35.44 28.97
N SER A 7 46.20 -36.37 28.81
CA SER A 7 46.44 -37.72 28.27
C SER A 7 45.21 -38.26 27.53
N PRO A 8 45.40 -39.20 26.58
CA PRO A 8 44.59 -39.27 25.36
C PRO A 8 43.83 -40.61 25.18
N MET A 9 43.03 -40.64 24.10
CA MET A 9 42.54 -41.82 23.36
C MET A 9 41.41 -42.68 23.95
N GLY A 10 40.42 -42.95 23.09
CA GLY A 10 39.42 -43.99 23.28
C GLY A 10 38.22 -43.84 22.35
N GLU A 11 38.39 -44.12 21.06
CA GLU A 11 37.28 -44.33 20.13
C GLU A 11 36.37 -45.46 20.63
N LYS A 12 35.04 -45.24 20.55
CA LYS A 12 34.10 -46.32 20.19
C LYS A 12 32.83 -45.75 19.58
N ASP A 13 32.70 -46.11 18.32
CA ASP A 13 31.54 -46.04 17.44
C ASP A 13 30.25 -46.55 18.11
N THR A 14 29.12 -45.86 17.92
CA THR A 14 27.80 -46.49 17.65
C THR A 14 26.74 -45.46 17.33
N SER A 15 26.12 -45.68 16.17
CA SER A 15 25.08 -44.91 15.51
C SER A 15 23.74 -44.92 16.25
N GLN A 16 23.04 -43.77 16.32
CA GLN A 16 21.65 -43.54 15.87
C GLN A 16 21.06 -42.20 16.40
N PRO A 17 20.05 -41.62 15.72
CA PRO A 17 19.98 -40.19 15.45
C PRO A 17 19.22 -39.39 16.52
N GLN A 18 19.74 -38.19 16.82
CA GLN A 18 19.08 -37.21 17.67
C GLN A 18 17.81 -36.67 16.99
N GLN A 19 16.70 -36.79 17.73
CA GLN A 19 15.40 -36.18 17.46
C GLN A 19 15.55 -34.68 17.21
N TRP A 20 15.23 -34.25 16.00
CA TRP A 20 15.11 -32.84 15.66
C TRP A 20 13.83 -32.28 16.27
N GLU A 21 13.99 -31.34 17.21
CA GLU A 21 12.93 -30.55 17.83
C GLU A 21 12.01 -29.89 16.77
N LYS A 22 10.72 -29.84 17.08
CA LYS A 22 9.62 -29.44 16.18
C LYS A 22 9.93 -28.14 15.42
N LYS A 23 9.89 -28.22 14.09
CA LYS A 23 10.23 -27.13 13.17
C LYS A 23 9.06 -26.13 13.02
N PRO A 24 9.32 -24.84 12.76
CA PRO A 24 8.31 -23.75 12.79
C PRO A 24 7.31 -23.69 11.61
N TRP A 25 7.15 -24.75 10.83
CA TRP A 25 6.33 -24.74 9.60
C TRP A 25 4.85 -25.09 9.83
N GLU A 26 4.44 -25.45 11.05
CA GLU A 26 3.05 -25.76 11.39
C GLU A 26 2.12 -24.53 11.42
N ASN A 27 2.63 -23.30 11.33
CA ASN A 27 1.80 -22.08 11.35
C ASN A 27 1.27 -21.63 9.97
N LEU A 28 1.20 -22.51 8.97
CA LEU A 28 0.54 -22.21 7.69
C LEU A 28 -0.99 -22.35 7.69
N ASP A 29 -1.60 -22.75 8.80
CA ASP A 29 -3.05 -23.00 8.87
C ASP A 29 -3.92 -21.74 9.02
N SER A 30 -3.33 -20.58 9.32
CA SER A 30 -4.10 -19.33 9.50
C SER A 30 -4.61 -18.73 8.18
N THR A 31 -4.06 -19.14 7.03
CA THR A 31 -4.46 -18.56 5.73
C THR A 31 -5.76 -19.17 5.20
N THR A 32 -6.11 -20.37 5.65
CA THR A 32 -7.32 -21.10 5.23
C THR A 32 -8.51 -20.77 6.14
N GLN A 33 -8.26 -20.49 7.42
CA GLN A 33 -9.32 -20.14 8.39
C GLN A 33 -9.95 -18.76 8.16
N ILE A 34 -9.19 -17.77 7.70
CA ILE A 34 -9.73 -16.41 7.47
C ILE A 34 -10.77 -16.41 6.34
N ARG A 35 -10.62 -17.27 5.32
CA ARG A 35 -11.57 -17.37 4.21
C ARG A 35 -12.90 -18.01 4.61
N GLN A 36 -12.94 -18.74 5.73
CA GLN A 36 -14.13 -19.49 6.17
C GLN A 36 -15.08 -18.67 7.05
N GLN A 37 -14.72 -17.44 7.43
CA GLN A 37 -15.51 -16.57 8.32
C GLN A 37 -16.33 -15.49 7.59
N LEU A 38 -16.23 -15.36 6.26
CA LEU A 38 -17.08 -14.45 5.48
C LEU A 38 -18.25 -15.26 4.89
N GLN A 39 -19.42 -15.19 5.54
CA GLN A 39 -20.68 -15.71 5.01
C GLN A 39 -21.21 -14.81 3.90
N ASP A 40 -21.67 -15.41 2.79
CA ASP A 40 -22.31 -14.72 1.67
C ASP A 40 -23.65 -14.06 2.07
N PRO A 41 -23.95 -12.81 1.66
CA PRO A 41 -25.29 -12.25 1.76
C PRO A 41 -26.20 -12.76 0.61
N PRO A 42 -27.54 -12.76 0.79
CA PRO A 42 -28.46 -13.43 -0.14
C PRO A 42 -28.66 -12.66 -1.44
N SER A 43 -28.85 -13.42 -2.52
CA SER A 43 -29.11 -12.94 -3.88
C SER A 43 -30.49 -12.27 -3.99
N GLU A 44 -30.53 -10.98 -4.33
CA GLU A 44 -31.71 -10.34 -4.90
C GLU A 44 -31.44 -9.92 -6.35
N THR A 45 -32.31 -10.40 -7.23
CA THR A 45 -32.29 -10.22 -8.68
C THR A 45 -32.83 -8.83 -9.03
N LEU A 46 -32.03 -7.96 -9.65
CA LEU A 46 -32.51 -6.71 -10.25
C LEU A 46 -31.97 -6.53 -11.67
N HIS A 47 -32.91 -6.18 -12.56
CA HIS A 47 -32.78 -6.16 -14.01
C HIS A 47 -31.82 -5.09 -14.54
N LEU A 48 -31.01 -5.48 -15.53
CA LEU A 48 -30.09 -4.63 -16.31
C LEU A 48 -30.85 -3.72 -17.27
N GLY A 49 -30.65 -2.40 -17.13
CA GLY A 49 -30.92 -1.38 -18.14
C GLY A 49 -29.62 -0.66 -18.50
N VAL A 50 -29.26 -0.68 -19.78
CA VAL A 50 -28.00 -0.16 -20.33
C VAL A 50 -28.14 1.32 -20.71
N SER A 51 -27.20 2.19 -20.31
CA SER A 51 -26.85 3.41 -21.06
C SER A 51 -25.48 4.00 -20.67
N PRO A 52 -24.84 4.79 -21.57
CA PRO A 52 -23.38 4.86 -21.71
C PRO A 52 -22.71 6.13 -21.14
N ASP A 53 -21.37 6.07 -21.08
CA ASP A 53 -20.40 7.07 -20.64
C ASP A 53 -20.53 8.47 -21.27
N PRO A 54 -20.23 9.58 -20.55
CA PRO A 54 -20.09 10.90 -21.13
C PRO A 54 -18.61 11.32 -21.23
N VAL A 55 -18.00 11.10 -22.40
CA VAL A 55 -16.86 11.89 -22.88
C VAL A 55 -17.17 12.32 -24.31
N THR A 56 -17.68 13.54 -24.47
CA THR A 56 -17.63 14.44 -25.63
C THR A 56 -18.93 15.24 -25.71
N GLN A 57 -18.85 16.54 -25.40
CA GLN A 57 -19.60 17.62 -26.05
C GLN A 57 -19.24 18.92 -25.32
N ILE A 58 -18.51 19.80 -26.03
CA ILE A 58 -18.78 21.23 -26.20
C ILE A 58 -17.63 21.73 -27.08
N LEU A 59 -17.81 21.52 -28.38
CA LEU A 59 -17.21 22.29 -29.45
C LEU A 59 -18.38 22.54 -30.40
N GLU A 60 -18.38 23.72 -31.01
CA GLU A 60 -19.38 24.25 -31.94
C GLU A 60 -20.56 24.99 -31.28
N ASN A 61 -20.32 26.27 -30.99
CA ASN A 61 -21.10 27.28 -31.73
C ASN A 61 -20.30 28.58 -31.86
N THR A 62 -19.78 28.80 -33.05
CA THR A 62 -19.18 30.04 -33.55
C THR A 62 -20.24 30.94 -34.19
N GLN A 63 -19.95 32.24 -34.20
CA GLN A 63 -20.57 33.38 -34.90
C GLN A 63 -21.42 34.24 -33.98
N GLY A 64 -21.14 35.51 -33.73
CA GLY A 64 -20.09 36.40 -34.21
C GLY A 64 -20.53 37.82 -33.87
N THR A 65 -19.60 38.70 -33.50
CA THR A 65 -19.58 40.12 -33.88
C THR A 65 -18.38 40.79 -33.22
N GLU A 66 -17.62 41.48 -34.05
CA GLU A 66 -16.38 42.18 -33.76
C GLU A 66 -16.61 43.50 -32.99
N LYS A 67 -15.48 44.13 -32.64
CA LYS A 67 -15.25 45.59 -32.47
C LYS A 67 -15.65 46.22 -31.13
N LEU A 68 -14.65 46.56 -30.30
CA LEU A 68 -13.90 47.84 -30.33
C LEU A 68 -13.29 48.11 -28.94
N VAL A 69 -12.00 48.46 -28.96
CA VAL A 69 -11.26 49.11 -27.87
C VAL A 69 -11.43 50.62 -28.02
N SER A 70 -11.81 51.35 -26.96
CA SER A 70 -11.22 52.65 -26.56
C SER A 70 -12.07 53.39 -25.49
N GLU A 71 -11.38 53.80 -24.42
CA GLU A 71 -11.51 55.06 -23.65
C GLU A 71 -12.85 55.46 -23.00
N LEU A 72 -12.83 55.75 -21.67
CA LEU A 72 -12.90 57.12 -21.11
C LEU A 72 -12.92 57.12 -19.56
N GLU A 73 -12.28 58.14 -18.99
CA GLU A 73 -12.19 58.51 -17.57
C GLU A 73 -13.54 58.99 -16.97
N GLY A 74 -13.69 58.96 -15.64
CA GLY A 74 -14.81 59.63 -14.96
C GLY A 74 -15.05 59.32 -13.47
N ASP A 75 -14.35 60.07 -12.63
CA ASP A 75 -14.55 60.52 -11.22
C ASP A 75 -15.68 60.05 -10.25
N SER A 76 -15.21 59.82 -9.00
CA SER A 76 -15.70 60.23 -7.65
C SER A 76 -17.10 59.90 -7.05
N ASP A 77 -17.01 59.38 -5.81
CA ASP A 77 -17.67 59.79 -4.54
C ASP A 77 -18.90 59.01 -3.95
N LYS A 78 -18.62 58.47 -2.74
CA LYS A 78 -19.43 58.33 -1.49
C LYS A 78 -20.62 57.35 -1.32
N SER A 79 -20.33 56.37 -0.44
CA SER A 79 -20.88 56.21 0.94
C SER A 79 -22.00 55.20 1.25
N HIS A 80 -21.82 54.61 2.44
CA HIS A 80 -22.76 53.91 3.33
C HIS A 80 -23.19 52.47 3.05
N GLY A 81 -22.43 51.53 3.64
CA GLY A 81 -22.88 50.72 4.78
C GLY A 81 -24.10 49.82 4.59
N SER A 82 -23.87 48.51 4.45
CA SER A 82 -24.74 47.51 5.04
C SER A 82 -23.97 46.21 5.29
N THR A 83 -24.02 45.77 6.54
CA THR A 83 -23.61 44.45 7.04
C THR A 83 -24.18 43.35 6.17
N SER A 84 -23.32 42.66 5.42
CA SER A 84 -23.59 41.34 4.89
C SER A 84 -22.42 40.44 5.29
N LYS A 85 -22.77 39.30 5.92
CA LYS A 85 -21.86 38.19 6.17
C LYS A 85 -21.13 37.88 4.87
N VAL A 86 -19.83 38.18 4.85
CA VAL A 86 -18.93 37.75 3.79
C VAL A 86 -18.80 36.23 3.96
N THR A 87 -19.63 35.48 3.26
CA THR A 87 -19.21 34.16 2.78
C THR A 87 -18.10 34.44 1.79
N GLU A 88 -16.87 34.47 2.31
CA GLU A 88 -15.65 34.62 1.53
C GLU A 88 -15.63 33.52 0.48
N GLY A 89 -15.76 33.92 -0.78
CA GLY A 89 -15.59 33.01 -1.89
C GLY A 89 -14.17 32.46 -1.82
N LEU A 90 -14.05 31.13 -1.71
CA LEU A 90 -12.78 30.42 -1.78
C LEU A 90 -11.98 30.92 -2.99
N GLN A 91 -10.86 31.60 -2.74
CA GLN A 91 -9.91 31.87 -3.81
C GLN A 91 -9.15 30.59 -4.12
N ALA A 92 -8.90 30.31 -5.40
CA ALA A 92 -8.15 29.14 -5.84
C ALA A 92 -6.73 29.07 -5.21
N SER A 93 -6.22 30.18 -4.69
CA SER A 93 -4.93 30.30 -3.99
C SER A 93 -4.89 29.63 -2.62
N ASP A 94 -6.03 29.30 -2.01
CA ASP A 94 -6.11 28.67 -0.69
C ASP A 94 -6.35 27.15 -0.77
N LEU A 95 -6.39 26.58 -1.97
CA LEU A 95 -6.52 25.16 -2.20
C LEU A 95 -5.20 24.57 -2.68
N TRP A 96 -4.75 23.51 -2.02
CA TRP A 96 -3.64 22.68 -2.45
C TRP A 96 -4.13 21.27 -2.78
N TYR A 97 -3.85 20.81 -3.99
CA TYR A 97 -4.27 19.50 -4.48
C TYR A 97 -3.11 18.52 -4.29
N CYS A 98 -3.38 17.40 -3.61
CA CYS A 98 -2.37 16.36 -3.51
C CYS A 98 -2.05 15.81 -4.92
N PRO A 99 -0.77 15.69 -5.32
CA PRO A 99 -0.41 15.27 -6.68
C PRO A 99 -0.97 13.91 -7.12
N ASP A 100 -1.23 13.02 -6.17
CA ASP A 100 -1.82 11.69 -6.42
C ASP A 100 -3.36 11.68 -6.35
N GLY A 101 -3.99 12.83 -6.12
CA GLY A 101 -5.44 12.98 -5.99
C GLY A 101 -6.04 12.44 -4.69
N SER A 102 -5.21 12.03 -3.70
CA SER A 102 -5.72 11.41 -2.47
C SER A 102 -6.54 12.34 -1.57
N PHE A 103 -6.25 13.66 -1.59
CA PHE A 103 -7.01 14.67 -0.87
C PHE A 103 -6.78 16.07 -1.43
N VAL A 104 -7.66 17.00 -1.05
CA VAL A 104 -7.50 18.43 -1.22
C VAL A 104 -7.30 19.06 0.15
N LYS A 105 -6.25 19.86 0.29
CA LYS A 105 -5.94 20.65 1.48
C LYS A 105 -6.44 22.06 1.29
N LYS A 106 -7.43 22.46 2.07
CA LYS A 106 -7.90 23.85 2.14
C LYS A 106 -7.15 24.58 3.25
N ILE A 107 -6.35 25.56 2.89
CA ILE A 107 -5.56 26.37 3.81
C ILE A 107 -6.49 27.39 4.47
N ILE A 108 -6.63 27.30 5.79
CA ILE A 108 -7.45 28.21 6.61
C ILE A 108 -6.58 29.35 7.14
N ILE A 109 -5.40 29.02 7.66
CA ILE A 109 -4.39 29.98 8.10
C ILE A 109 -3.10 29.67 7.35
N ARG A 110 -2.54 30.67 6.66
CA ARG A 110 -1.27 30.52 5.98
C ARG A 110 -0.13 30.43 6.98
N GLY A 111 0.70 29.41 6.83
CA GLY A 111 1.95 29.31 7.57
C GLY A 111 3.00 30.32 7.09
N HIS A 112 4.14 30.33 7.77
CA HIS A 112 5.30 31.15 7.47
C HIS A 112 6.55 30.29 7.24
N GLY A 113 7.56 30.88 6.60
CA GLY A 113 8.77 30.17 6.19
C GLY A 113 8.58 29.32 4.92
N LEU A 114 9.70 28.84 4.41
CA LEU A 114 9.74 27.98 3.21
C LEU A 114 10.03 26.52 3.55
N ASP A 115 10.58 26.27 4.74
CA ASP A 115 10.88 24.93 5.21
C ASP A 115 9.59 24.18 5.51
N LYS A 116 9.64 22.87 5.27
CA LYS A 116 8.52 21.95 5.49
C LYS A 116 9.02 20.72 6.26
N PRO A 117 8.13 20.05 7.00
CA PRO A 117 8.43 18.74 7.57
C PRO A 117 8.95 17.74 6.53
N LYS A 118 9.98 16.98 6.91
CA LYS A 118 10.60 15.92 6.12
C LYS A 118 10.75 14.67 6.98
N LEU A 119 11.28 13.60 6.41
CA LEU A 119 11.55 12.37 7.16
C LEU A 119 12.35 12.67 8.45
N GLY A 120 11.83 12.20 9.59
CA GLY A 120 12.42 12.45 10.91
C GLY A 120 12.08 13.79 11.56
N SER A 121 11.38 14.70 10.87
CA SER A 121 10.86 15.92 11.49
C SER A 121 9.85 15.58 12.60
N ARG A 122 10.12 16.07 13.80
CA ARG A 122 9.15 16.07 14.91
C ARG A 122 8.25 17.28 14.76
N CYS A 123 6.96 17.05 14.59
CA CYS A 123 5.95 18.04 14.32
C CYS A 123 5.00 18.16 15.52
N ARG A 124 4.88 19.35 16.08
CA ARG A 124 3.86 19.65 17.07
C ARG A 124 2.58 20.05 16.34
N VAL A 125 1.56 19.22 16.45
CA VAL A 125 0.32 19.36 15.67
C VAL A 125 -0.90 19.42 16.56
N LEU A 126 -1.93 20.11 16.09
CA LEU A 126 -3.28 20.07 16.65
C LEU A 126 -4.17 19.32 15.65
N ALA A 127 -4.68 18.17 16.06
CA ALA A 127 -5.44 17.24 15.21
C ALA A 127 -6.90 17.13 15.69
N PHE A 128 -7.87 17.33 14.80
CA PHE A 128 -9.30 17.22 15.13
C PHE A 128 -10.15 16.66 13.99
N GLY A 129 -11.21 15.95 14.35
CA GLY A 129 -12.28 15.56 13.42
C GLY A 129 -12.03 14.23 12.71
N PHE A 130 -11.06 13.43 13.18
CA PHE A 130 -10.76 12.12 12.60
C PHE A 130 -11.90 11.13 12.89
N PRO A 131 -12.58 10.59 11.86
CA PRO A 131 -13.68 9.69 12.07
C PRO A 131 -13.22 8.42 12.80
N PHE A 132 -13.95 8.04 13.86
CA PHE A 132 -13.75 6.81 14.63
C PHE A 132 -12.32 6.58 15.17
N GLY A 133 -11.56 7.65 15.49
CA GLY A 133 -10.21 7.51 16.04
C GLY A 133 -9.22 6.81 15.09
N SER A 134 -9.43 6.99 13.78
CA SER A 134 -8.59 6.39 12.72
C SER A 134 -7.50 7.33 12.21
N GLY A 135 -7.14 8.33 13.01
CA GLY A 135 -6.01 9.21 12.79
C GLY A 135 -5.28 9.55 14.08
N PRO A 136 -4.32 10.50 14.02
CA PRO A 136 -3.53 10.91 15.18
C PRO A 136 -4.37 11.23 16.42
N PRO A 137 -3.80 11.10 17.63
CA PRO A 137 -4.49 11.48 18.86
C PRO A 137 -5.12 12.87 18.76
N GLU A 138 -6.42 12.98 19.08
CA GLU A 138 -7.12 14.25 19.03
C GLU A 138 -6.53 15.25 20.04
N GLY A 139 -6.49 16.52 19.63
CA GLY A 139 -5.86 17.59 20.39
C GLY A 139 -4.40 17.79 20.03
N TRP A 140 -3.65 18.39 20.96
CA TRP A 140 -2.23 18.67 20.78
C TRP A 140 -1.42 17.40 20.94
N THR A 141 -0.67 17.02 19.90
CA THR A 141 0.19 15.84 19.89
C THR A 141 1.49 16.11 19.15
N GLU A 142 2.49 15.25 19.35
CA GLU A 142 3.75 15.29 18.63
C GLU A 142 3.85 14.07 17.70
N LEU A 143 3.99 14.33 16.40
CA LEU A 143 4.12 13.30 15.38
C LEU A 143 5.51 13.37 14.75
N THR A 144 6.13 12.24 14.49
CA THR A 144 7.40 12.19 13.75
C THR A 144 7.13 11.69 12.33
N VAL A 145 7.43 12.50 11.32
CA VAL A 145 7.24 12.12 9.92
C VAL A 145 8.06 10.87 9.61
N GLY A 146 7.42 9.84 9.07
CA GLY A 146 8.02 8.54 8.78
C GLY A 146 8.02 7.53 9.94
N GLN A 147 7.61 7.92 11.14
CA GLN A 147 7.69 7.08 12.34
C GLN A 147 6.40 7.07 13.17
N GLY A 148 6.14 5.98 13.88
CA GLY A 148 5.01 5.84 14.80
C GLY A 148 3.78 5.12 14.23
N ALA A 149 2.95 4.62 15.15
CA ALA A 149 1.77 3.78 14.86
C ALA A 149 0.62 4.55 14.17
N TRP A 150 0.52 5.88 14.37
CA TRP A 150 -0.49 6.74 13.73
C TRP A 150 -0.47 6.66 12.19
N ARG A 151 0.64 6.18 11.60
CA ARG A 151 0.82 5.99 10.15
C ARG A 151 0.11 4.76 9.59
N GLU A 152 -0.31 3.86 10.47
CA GLU A 152 -0.87 2.55 10.11
C GLU A 152 -2.41 2.61 10.04
N GLU A 153 -2.98 3.66 10.61
CA GLU A 153 -4.41 3.96 10.53
C GLU A 153 -4.77 4.54 9.17
N THR A 154 -6.06 4.56 8.85
CA THR A 154 -6.59 4.96 7.54
C THR A 154 -6.10 6.36 7.12
N TRP A 155 -5.95 7.27 8.08
CA TRP A 155 -5.54 8.65 7.83
C TRP A 155 -4.03 8.90 7.86
N GLY A 156 -3.23 7.91 8.28
CA GLY A 156 -1.80 8.11 8.52
C GLY A 156 -1.04 8.65 7.31
N GLU A 157 -1.27 8.07 6.13
CA GLU A 157 -0.60 8.53 4.89
C GLU A 157 -1.07 9.91 4.44
N ILE A 158 -2.35 10.24 4.65
CA ILE A 158 -2.92 11.55 4.30
C ILE A 158 -2.36 12.62 5.21
N VAL A 159 -2.30 12.35 6.52
CA VAL A 159 -1.71 13.27 7.50
C VAL A 159 -0.23 13.48 7.22
N GLU A 160 0.52 12.42 6.92
CA GLU A 160 1.94 12.54 6.59
C GLU A 160 2.17 13.42 5.35
N LYS A 161 1.47 13.15 4.24
CA LYS A 161 1.53 13.98 3.02
C LYS A 161 1.09 15.42 3.27
N CYS A 162 0.07 15.61 4.12
CA CYS A 162 -0.37 16.93 4.51
C CYS A 162 0.76 17.67 5.22
N LEU A 163 1.38 17.07 6.24
CA LEU A 163 2.48 17.67 6.98
C LEU A 163 3.64 18.06 6.07
N GLU A 164 4.05 17.20 5.15
CA GLU A 164 5.12 17.47 4.17
C GLU A 164 4.79 18.64 3.21
N SER A 165 3.53 19.04 3.13
CA SER A 165 3.07 20.17 2.32
C SER A 165 2.94 21.48 3.09
N MET A 166 2.86 21.42 4.43
CA MET A 166 2.55 22.55 5.32
C MET A 166 3.77 23.39 5.70
N CYS A 167 3.56 24.69 5.88
CA CYS A 167 4.52 25.59 6.51
C CYS A 167 4.25 25.72 8.02
N GLN A 168 5.23 26.20 8.78
CA GLN A 168 5.06 26.43 10.22
C GLN A 168 3.93 27.43 10.50
N GLY A 169 3.07 27.14 11.46
CA GLY A 169 1.90 27.94 11.83
C GLY A 169 0.69 27.76 10.89
N GLU A 170 0.77 26.90 9.88
CA GLU A 170 -0.35 26.65 8.97
C GLU A 170 -1.50 25.90 9.66
N GLU A 171 -2.74 26.29 9.37
CA GLU A 171 -3.95 25.54 9.70
C GLU A 171 -4.65 25.16 8.41
N ALA A 172 -5.01 23.88 8.28
CA ALA A 172 -5.64 23.37 7.09
C ALA A 172 -6.77 22.38 7.39
N GLU A 173 -7.71 22.33 6.45
CA GLU A 173 -8.80 21.39 6.40
C GLU A 173 -8.56 20.37 5.28
N LEU A 174 -8.75 19.08 5.57
CA LEU A 174 -8.52 17.99 4.64
C LEU A 174 -9.84 17.48 4.09
N GLN A 175 -9.94 17.45 2.77
CA GLN A 175 -11.12 17.00 2.04
C GLN A 175 -10.74 15.80 1.16
N LEU A 176 -11.36 14.64 1.41
CA LEU A 176 -11.13 13.43 0.62
C LEU A 176 -12.20 13.27 -0.46
N PRO A 177 -11.84 12.74 -1.64
CA PRO A 177 -12.81 12.31 -2.63
C PRO A 177 -13.82 11.31 -2.02
N GLY A 178 -15.11 11.61 -2.14
CA GLY A 178 -16.18 10.71 -1.68
C GLY A 178 -16.42 10.68 -0.16
N HIS A 179 -15.73 11.50 0.63
CA HIS A 179 -15.96 11.62 2.07
C HIS A 179 -17.00 12.69 2.38
N SER A 180 -18.09 12.31 3.05
CA SER A 180 -19.17 13.21 3.49
C SER A 180 -19.16 13.51 4.99
N GLY A 181 -18.10 13.12 5.69
CA GLY A 181 -17.94 13.36 7.13
C GLY A 181 -17.52 14.80 7.46
N PRO A 182 -17.45 15.14 8.76
CA PRO A 182 -16.98 16.45 9.19
C PRO A 182 -15.55 16.68 8.69
N PRO A 183 -15.21 17.95 8.39
CA PRO A 183 -13.89 18.29 7.91
C PRO A 183 -12.80 17.95 8.95
N VAL A 184 -11.79 17.17 8.53
CA VAL A 184 -10.60 16.93 9.34
C VAL A 184 -9.73 18.16 9.33
N ARG A 185 -9.31 18.60 10.52
CA ARG A 185 -8.48 19.79 10.69
C ARG A 185 -7.13 19.44 11.27
N LEU A 186 -6.10 20.07 10.71
CA LEU A 186 -4.72 19.92 11.16
C LEU A 186 -4.07 21.30 11.25
N THR A 187 -3.48 21.61 12.40
CA THR A 187 -2.61 22.79 12.58
C THR A 187 -1.19 22.34 12.84
N LEU A 188 -0.23 22.86 12.08
CA LEU A 188 1.20 22.61 12.28
C LEU A 188 1.79 23.78 13.08
N ALA A 189 2.00 23.64 14.39
CA ALA A 189 2.52 24.73 15.21
C ALA A 189 4.03 24.96 15.00
N SER A 190 4.79 23.87 14.98
CA SER A 190 6.24 23.89 14.80
C SER A 190 6.74 22.52 14.37
N PHE A 191 7.93 22.48 13.78
CA PHE A 191 8.61 21.23 13.49
C PHE A 191 10.13 21.35 13.61
N THR A 192 10.81 20.23 13.84
CA THR A 192 12.28 20.15 13.77
C THR A 192 12.73 19.87 12.35
N GLN A 193 13.95 20.31 12.00
CA GLN A 193 14.56 19.97 10.72
C GLN A 193 14.61 18.44 10.54
N GLY A 194 14.08 17.98 9.41
CA GLY A 194 14.17 16.58 8.97
C GLY A 194 15.22 16.44 7.87
N ARG A 195 15.29 15.25 7.27
CA ARG A 195 16.24 14.95 6.20
C ARG A 195 15.52 14.53 4.93
N ASP A 196 16.09 14.90 3.80
CA ASP A 196 15.62 14.41 2.52
C ASP A 196 16.06 12.97 2.28
N SER A 197 15.29 12.22 1.48
CA SER A 197 15.60 10.82 1.17
C SER A 197 16.97 10.61 0.51
N TRP A 198 17.49 11.61 -0.22
CA TRP A 198 18.83 11.55 -0.83
C TRP A 198 19.97 11.87 0.14
N GLU A 199 19.68 12.50 1.28
CA GLU A 199 20.67 12.76 2.33
C GLU A 199 20.92 11.54 3.22
N LEU A 200 20.08 10.50 3.09
CA LEU A 200 20.21 9.28 3.86
C LEU A 200 21.27 8.37 3.27
N GLU A 201 22.16 7.91 4.12
CA GLU A 201 23.17 6.92 3.78
C GLU A 201 22.53 5.55 3.48
N THR A 202 23.27 4.70 2.77
CA THR A 202 22.78 3.34 2.42
C THR A 202 22.41 2.54 3.67
N SER A 203 23.25 2.57 4.71
CA SER A 203 23.00 1.88 5.98
C SER A 203 21.77 2.40 6.73
N GLU A 204 21.52 3.70 6.66
CA GLU A 204 20.34 4.34 7.27
C GLU A 204 19.07 3.91 6.53
N LYS A 205 19.07 3.92 5.20
CA LYS A 205 17.95 3.44 4.37
C LYS A 205 17.63 1.98 4.65
N GLU A 206 18.64 1.14 4.79
CA GLU A 206 18.48 -0.27 5.16
C GLU A 206 17.95 -0.46 6.59
N ALA A 207 18.39 0.37 7.54
CA ALA A 207 17.86 0.34 8.90
C ALA A 207 16.36 0.71 8.94
N LEU A 208 15.98 1.80 8.27
CA LEU A 208 14.59 2.23 8.16
C LEU A 208 13.72 1.19 7.42
N ALA A 209 14.24 0.59 6.35
CA ALA A 209 13.52 -0.47 5.64
C ALA A 209 13.31 -1.72 6.52
N ARG A 210 14.29 -2.08 7.37
CA ARG A 210 14.14 -3.17 8.34
C ARG A 210 13.09 -2.87 9.41
N GLU A 211 13.02 -1.62 9.86
CA GLU A 211 11.99 -1.18 10.82
C GLU A 211 10.59 -1.23 10.21
N GLU A 212 10.40 -0.69 9.00
CA GLU A 212 9.13 -0.80 8.26
C GLU A 212 8.74 -2.27 8.02
N ARG A 213 9.71 -3.13 7.70
CA ARG A 213 9.45 -4.57 7.57
C ARG A 213 8.98 -5.19 8.88
N ALA A 214 9.63 -4.86 9.99
CA ALA A 214 9.27 -5.39 11.31
C ALA A 214 7.82 -5.03 11.65
N ARG A 215 7.47 -3.75 11.51
CA ARG A 215 6.09 -3.24 11.66
C ARG A 215 5.10 -3.95 10.73
N GLY A 216 5.43 -4.06 9.45
CA GLY A 216 4.59 -4.78 8.48
C GLY A 216 4.36 -6.25 8.87
N THR A 217 5.37 -6.88 9.49
CA THR A 217 5.25 -8.26 9.98
C THR A 217 4.34 -8.36 11.20
N GLU A 218 4.39 -7.38 12.11
CA GLU A 218 3.50 -7.29 13.26
C GLU A 218 2.05 -7.08 12.83
N LEU A 219 1.79 -6.14 11.92
CA LEU A 219 0.46 -5.91 11.35
C LEU A 219 -0.09 -7.14 10.62
N PHE A 220 0.76 -7.84 9.87
CA PHE A 220 0.36 -9.08 9.21
C PHE A 220 -0.08 -10.15 10.23
N ARG A 221 0.67 -10.30 11.33
CA ARG A 221 0.30 -11.22 12.43
C ARG A 221 -0.96 -10.78 13.16
N ALA A 222 -1.22 -9.47 13.24
CA ALA A 222 -2.44 -8.90 13.80
C ALA A 222 -3.66 -9.03 12.87
N GLY A 223 -3.51 -9.63 11.68
CA GLY A 223 -4.62 -9.81 10.73
C GLY A 223 -4.94 -8.58 9.90
N ASN A 224 -4.04 -7.58 9.84
CA ASN A 224 -4.18 -6.39 9.01
C ASN A 224 -3.24 -6.47 7.77
N PRO A 225 -3.63 -7.20 6.71
CA PRO A 225 -2.80 -7.33 5.51
C PRO A 225 -2.66 -6.03 4.72
N GLU A 226 -3.61 -5.10 4.84
CA GLU A 226 -3.55 -3.79 4.18
C GLU A 226 -2.45 -2.91 4.78
N GLY A 227 -2.47 -2.72 6.10
CA GLY A 227 -1.42 -1.99 6.82
C GLY A 227 -0.04 -2.63 6.62
N ALA A 228 0.03 -3.97 6.63
CA ALA A 228 1.25 -4.71 6.33
C ALA A 228 1.78 -4.42 4.91
N ALA A 229 0.92 -4.46 3.89
CA ALA A 229 1.30 -4.15 2.51
C ALA A 229 1.85 -2.72 2.38
N ARG A 230 1.22 -1.76 3.06
CA ARG A 230 1.70 -0.36 3.10
C ARG A 230 3.11 -0.27 3.69
N CYS A 231 3.37 -0.92 4.82
CA CYS A 231 4.70 -0.96 5.44
C CYS A 231 5.76 -1.56 4.51
N TYR A 232 5.47 -2.71 3.88
CA TYR A 232 6.39 -3.32 2.93
C TYR A 232 6.64 -2.44 1.70
N GLY A 233 5.61 -1.73 1.20
CA GLY A 233 5.73 -0.76 0.11
C GLY A 233 6.65 0.41 0.47
N ARG A 234 6.54 0.95 1.69
CA ARG A 234 7.44 2.01 2.19
C ARG A 234 8.87 1.53 2.31
N ALA A 235 9.09 0.34 2.87
CA ALA A 235 10.40 -0.30 2.94
C ALA A 235 11.01 -0.46 1.54
N LEU A 236 10.24 -0.96 0.57
CA LEU A 236 10.70 -1.10 -0.81
C LEU A 236 11.04 0.24 -1.46
N ARG A 237 10.29 1.31 -1.18
CA ARG A 237 10.57 2.66 -1.70
C ARG A 237 11.91 3.19 -1.21
N LEU A 238 12.25 2.97 0.06
CA LEU A 238 13.58 3.32 0.60
C LEU A 238 14.69 2.58 -0.15
N LEU A 239 14.50 1.27 -0.34
CA LEU A 239 15.49 0.42 -0.98
C LEU A 239 15.57 0.61 -2.50
N LEU A 240 14.52 1.11 -3.17
CA LEU A 240 14.50 1.35 -4.61
C LEU A 240 15.56 2.38 -5.03
N THR A 241 15.87 3.33 -4.14
CA THR A 241 16.89 4.36 -4.39
C THR A 241 18.32 3.82 -4.35
N LEU A 242 18.52 2.56 -3.95
CA LEU A 242 19.83 1.90 -3.89
C LEU A 242 20.15 1.17 -5.20
N PRO A 243 21.42 1.21 -5.66
CA PRO A 243 21.82 0.60 -6.92
C PRO A 243 21.59 -0.92 -6.93
N PRO A 244 21.26 -1.52 -8.10
CA PRO A 244 21.11 -2.96 -8.24
C PRO A 244 22.43 -3.70 -7.94
N PRO A 245 22.39 -4.93 -7.39
CA PRO A 245 21.21 -5.75 -7.14
C PRO A 245 20.38 -5.33 -5.91
N GLY A 246 20.86 -4.36 -5.14
CA GLY A 246 20.24 -3.91 -3.89
C GLY A 246 20.36 -4.95 -2.76
N PRO A 247 19.97 -4.57 -1.53
CA PRO A 247 20.12 -5.44 -0.37
C PRO A 247 19.24 -6.70 -0.47
N PRO A 248 19.65 -7.82 0.16
CA PRO A 248 18.86 -9.06 0.25
C PRO A 248 17.46 -8.84 0.84
N GLU A 249 17.31 -7.84 1.69
CA GLU A 249 16.03 -7.46 2.29
C GLU A 249 14.94 -7.15 1.25
N ARG A 250 15.32 -6.65 0.05
CA ARG A 250 14.36 -6.38 -1.04
C ARG A 250 13.58 -7.64 -1.43
N THR A 251 14.23 -8.80 -1.44
CA THR A 251 13.63 -10.09 -1.78
C THR A 251 12.63 -10.54 -0.71
N VAL A 252 13.00 -10.40 0.57
CA VAL A 252 12.12 -10.71 1.70
C VAL A 252 10.86 -9.83 1.68
N LEU A 253 11.03 -8.54 1.39
CA LEU A 253 9.93 -7.58 1.29
C LEU A 253 8.95 -7.92 0.16
N HIS A 254 9.46 -8.24 -1.04
CA HIS A 254 8.60 -8.67 -2.15
C HIS A 254 7.85 -9.97 -1.83
N ALA A 255 8.51 -10.93 -1.17
CA ALA A 255 7.88 -12.17 -0.76
C ALA A 255 6.72 -11.89 0.23
N ASN A 256 6.94 -11.07 1.24
CA ASN A 256 5.91 -10.71 2.22
C ASN A 256 4.78 -9.88 1.59
N LEU A 257 5.10 -8.92 0.72
CA LEU A 257 4.12 -8.14 -0.01
C LEU A 257 3.23 -9.01 -0.90
N ALA A 258 3.78 -10.01 -1.59
CA ALA A 258 3.01 -10.96 -2.37
C ALA A 258 1.99 -11.75 -1.51
N ALA A 259 2.33 -12.05 -0.25
CA ALA A 259 1.40 -12.69 0.67
C ALA A 259 0.21 -11.78 0.98
N CYS A 260 0.47 -10.51 1.30
CA CYS A 260 -0.58 -9.52 1.54
C CYS A 260 -1.46 -9.32 0.31
N GLN A 261 -0.85 -9.17 -0.87
CA GLN A 261 -1.58 -8.95 -2.13
C GLN A 261 -2.53 -10.12 -2.46
N LEU A 262 -2.14 -11.36 -2.19
CA LEU A 262 -3.05 -12.51 -2.34
C LEU A 262 -4.24 -12.44 -1.37
N LEU A 263 -4.00 -12.07 -0.10
CA LEU A 263 -5.08 -11.91 0.89
C LEU A 263 -6.04 -10.78 0.52
N LEU A 264 -5.53 -9.72 -0.11
CA LEU A 264 -6.30 -8.56 -0.56
C LEU A 264 -6.98 -8.79 -1.93
N GLY A 265 -6.90 -9.99 -2.50
CA GLY A 265 -7.52 -10.29 -3.79
C GLY A 265 -6.87 -9.58 -4.99
N GLN A 266 -5.56 -9.30 -4.92
CA GLN A 266 -4.78 -8.60 -5.94
C GLN A 266 -3.78 -9.55 -6.64
N PRO A 267 -4.25 -10.56 -7.40
CA PRO A 267 -3.39 -11.60 -7.94
C PRO A 267 -2.36 -11.10 -8.97
N GLN A 268 -2.69 -10.07 -9.77
CA GLN A 268 -1.75 -9.48 -10.72
C GLN A 268 -0.52 -8.90 -10.02
N LEU A 269 -0.73 -8.13 -8.96
CA LEU A 269 0.34 -7.52 -8.18
C LEU A 269 1.14 -8.59 -7.42
N ALA A 270 0.45 -9.60 -6.86
CA ALA A 270 1.10 -10.72 -6.19
C ALA A 270 2.05 -11.50 -7.12
N ALA A 271 1.64 -11.75 -8.37
CA ALA A 271 2.47 -12.42 -9.36
C ALA A 271 3.74 -11.61 -9.67
N GLN A 272 3.61 -10.30 -9.90
CA GLN A 272 4.74 -9.41 -10.14
C GLN A 272 5.71 -9.34 -8.95
N SER A 273 5.18 -9.26 -7.72
CA SER A 273 6.01 -9.33 -6.52
C SER A 273 6.75 -10.66 -6.41
N CYS A 274 6.10 -11.78 -6.75
CA CYS A 274 6.77 -13.08 -6.78
C CYS A 274 7.84 -13.17 -7.88
N ASP A 275 7.62 -12.57 -9.05
CA ASP A 275 8.62 -12.52 -10.12
C ASP A 275 9.90 -11.84 -9.64
N ARG A 276 9.79 -10.72 -8.90
CA ARG A 276 10.96 -10.06 -8.27
C ARG A 276 11.72 -10.94 -7.30
N VAL A 277 11.03 -11.83 -6.60
CA VAL A 277 11.68 -12.80 -5.70
C VAL A 277 12.43 -13.85 -6.53
N LEU A 278 11.76 -14.41 -7.54
CA LEU A 278 12.27 -15.50 -8.36
C LEU A 278 13.37 -15.06 -9.35
N GLU A 279 13.44 -13.77 -9.69
CA GLU A 279 14.58 -13.16 -10.41
C GLU A 279 15.90 -13.35 -9.64
N ARG A 280 15.86 -13.33 -8.30
CA ARG A 280 17.04 -13.50 -7.45
C ARG A 280 17.18 -14.92 -6.90
N GLU A 281 16.05 -15.54 -6.54
CA GLU A 281 15.98 -16.85 -5.91
C GLU A 281 15.01 -17.75 -6.69
N PRO A 282 15.43 -18.37 -7.81
CA PRO A 282 14.55 -19.11 -8.70
C PRO A 282 13.80 -20.28 -8.06
N ASP A 283 14.38 -20.87 -7.01
CA ASP A 283 13.83 -22.01 -6.28
C ASP A 283 13.16 -21.59 -4.95
N HIS A 284 12.83 -20.30 -4.78
CA HIS A 284 12.16 -19.81 -3.58
C HIS A 284 10.74 -20.42 -3.48
N LEU A 285 10.62 -21.49 -2.69
CA LEU A 285 9.40 -22.29 -2.49
C LEU A 285 8.12 -21.45 -2.28
N LYS A 286 8.12 -20.51 -1.33
CA LYS A 286 6.92 -19.69 -1.06
C LYS A 286 6.53 -18.78 -2.22
N ALA A 287 7.50 -18.24 -2.97
CA ALA A 287 7.23 -17.37 -4.11
C ALA A 287 6.71 -18.17 -5.30
N LEU A 288 7.27 -19.36 -5.57
CA LEU A 288 6.72 -20.30 -6.56
C LEU A 288 5.26 -20.67 -6.23
N TYR A 289 5.00 -21.06 -4.99
CA TYR A 289 3.63 -21.41 -4.55
C TYR A 289 2.67 -20.22 -4.71
N ARG A 290 3.05 -19.04 -4.18
CA ARG A 290 2.22 -17.82 -4.24
C ARG A 290 1.99 -17.35 -5.68
N ARG A 291 2.99 -17.42 -6.55
CA ARG A 291 2.84 -17.12 -7.98
C ARG A 291 1.91 -18.13 -8.64
N GLY A 292 2.03 -19.41 -8.33
CA GLY A 292 1.11 -20.45 -8.81
C GLY A 292 -0.35 -20.15 -8.46
N VAL A 293 -0.61 -19.81 -7.20
CA VAL A 293 -1.95 -19.40 -6.72
C VAL A 293 -2.44 -18.12 -7.42
N ALA A 294 -1.57 -17.12 -7.55
CA ALA A 294 -1.90 -15.88 -8.26
C ALA A 294 -2.26 -16.15 -9.73
N GLN A 295 -1.44 -16.91 -10.46
CA GLN A 295 -1.67 -17.25 -11.86
C GLN A 295 -2.96 -18.06 -12.05
N ALA A 296 -3.30 -18.95 -11.12
CA ALA A 296 -4.55 -19.68 -11.13
C ALA A 296 -5.75 -18.74 -11.02
N ALA A 297 -5.69 -17.75 -10.11
CA ALA A 297 -6.72 -16.72 -9.95
C ALA A 297 -6.84 -15.81 -11.19
N LEU A 298 -5.76 -15.62 -11.95
CA LEU A 298 -5.76 -14.90 -13.23
C LEU A 298 -6.26 -15.74 -14.41
N GLY A 299 -6.53 -17.03 -14.22
CA GLY A 299 -6.90 -17.96 -15.29
C GLY A 299 -5.72 -18.44 -16.15
N ASN A 300 -4.48 -18.13 -15.78
CA ASN A 300 -3.27 -18.60 -16.47
C ASN A 300 -2.88 -20.00 -15.96
N LEU A 301 -3.70 -20.99 -16.27
CA LEU A 301 -3.66 -22.30 -15.62
C LEU A 301 -2.40 -23.11 -15.95
N GLU A 302 -1.83 -22.98 -17.14
CA GLU A 302 -0.60 -23.66 -17.52
C GLU A 302 0.58 -23.14 -16.69
N LYS A 303 0.68 -21.81 -16.52
CA LYS A 303 1.71 -21.17 -15.71
C LYS A 303 1.56 -21.56 -14.24
N ALA A 304 0.32 -21.54 -13.73
CA ALA A 304 0.01 -21.95 -12.38
C ALA A 304 0.43 -23.40 -12.10
N ALA A 305 0.08 -24.32 -13.00
CA ALA A 305 0.44 -25.73 -12.88
C ALA A 305 1.96 -25.94 -12.95
N ALA A 306 2.67 -25.19 -13.79
CA ALA A 306 4.13 -25.26 -13.88
C ALA A 306 4.81 -24.86 -12.57
N ASP A 307 4.38 -23.75 -11.96
CA ASP A 307 4.92 -23.29 -10.68
C ASP A 307 4.63 -24.27 -9.54
N LEU A 308 3.39 -24.75 -9.45
CA LEU A 308 2.99 -25.71 -8.41
C LEU A 308 3.69 -27.07 -8.56
N LYS A 309 3.95 -27.52 -9.80
CA LYS A 309 4.77 -28.72 -10.05
C LYS A 309 6.21 -28.52 -9.61
N LYS A 310 6.80 -27.33 -9.80
CA LYS A 310 8.13 -27.02 -9.28
C LYS A 310 8.17 -27.07 -7.75
N VAL A 311 7.14 -26.53 -7.09
CA VAL A 311 7.00 -26.64 -5.63
C VAL A 311 7.01 -28.11 -5.20
N LEU A 312 6.22 -28.96 -5.86
CA LEU A 312 6.14 -30.39 -5.54
C LEU A 312 7.39 -31.19 -5.93
N ALA A 313 8.20 -30.70 -6.87
CA ALA A 313 9.50 -31.30 -7.18
C ALA A 313 10.51 -31.07 -6.03
N ILE A 314 10.43 -29.91 -5.37
CA ILE A 314 11.31 -29.54 -4.26
C ILE A 314 10.77 -30.10 -2.93
N ASP A 315 9.47 -29.99 -2.69
CA ASP A 315 8.76 -30.48 -1.50
C ASP A 315 7.55 -31.34 -1.92
N PRO A 316 7.75 -32.65 -2.15
CA PRO A 316 6.67 -33.56 -2.57
C PRO A 316 5.54 -33.71 -1.56
N GLN A 317 5.78 -33.43 -0.27
CA GLN A 317 4.80 -33.57 0.80
C GLN A 317 3.97 -32.31 1.04
N ASN A 318 4.16 -31.27 0.21
CA ASN A 318 3.43 -30.02 0.31
C ASN A 318 1.94 -30.19 -0.04
N ARG A 319 1.10 -30.46 0.97
CA ARG A 319 -0.34 -30.70 0.78
C ARG A 319 -1.06 -29.53 0.11
N ALA A 320 -0.70 -28.30 0.48
CA ALA A 320 -1.31 -27.10 -0.09
C ALA A 320 -1.03 -27.00 -1.61
N ALA A 321 0.21 -27.26 -2.04
CA ALA A 321 0.55 -27.27 -3.46
C ALA A 321 -0.12 -28.43 -4.23
N GLN A 322 -0.27 -29.60 -3.61
CA GLN A 322 -1.01 -30.72 -4.21
C GLN A 322 -2.48 -30.38 -4.43
N GLU A 323 -3.12 -29.77 -3.43
CA GLU A 323 -4.53 -29.36 -3.50
C GLU A 323 -4.76 -28.26 -4.54
N GLU A 324 -3.92 -27.23 -4.54
CA GLU A 324 -3.99 -26.15 -5.54
C GLU A 324 -3.74 -26.68 -6.95
N LEU A 325 -2.77 -27.60 -7.14
CA LEU A 325 -2.53 -28.20 -8.45
C LEU A 325 -3.74 -29.00 -8.94
N ARG A 326 -4.39 -29.76 -8.05
CA ARG A 326 -5.64 -30.47 -8.40
C ARG A 326 -6.73 -29.51 -8.85
N LYS A 327 -6.92 -28.39 -8.14
CA LYS A 327 -7.89 -27.34 -8.53
C LYS A 327 -7.59 -26.77 -9.91
N VAL A 328 -6.33 -26.39 -10.16
CA VAL A 328 -5.88 -25.85 -11.46
C VAL A 328 -6.14 -26.84 -12.60
N VAL A 329 -5.81 -28.13 -12.41
CA VAL A 329 -6.04 -29.16 -13.44
C VAL A 329 -7.52 -29.38 -13.73
N ILE A 330 -8.37 -29.38 -12.70
CA ILE A 330 -9.83 -29.50 -12.88
C ILE A 330 -10.37 -28.28 -13.63
N GLN A 331 -9.90 -27.07 -13.29
CA GLN A 331 -10.31 -25.84 -13.94
C GLN A 331 -9.89 -25.83 -15.42
N GLY A 332 -8.68 -26.30 -15.75
CA GLY A 332 -8.19 -26.36 -17.13
C GLY A 332 -9.03 -27.29 -17.99
N LYS A 333 -9.33 -28.49 -17.50
CA LYS A 333 -10.22 -29.43 -18.21
C LYS A 333 -11.60 -28.84 -18.49
N LYS A 334 -12.16 -28.05 -17.57
CA LYS A 334 -13.44 -27.37 -17.76
C LYS A 334 -13.35 -26.28 -18.84
N GLN A 335 -12.28 -25.48 -18.84
CA GLN A 335 -12.05 -24.46 -19.86
C GLN A 335 -11.88 -25.09 -21.25
N ASP A 336 -11.07 -26.14 -21.37
CA ASP A 336 -10.85 -26.86 -22.64
C ASP A 336 -12.15 -27.48 -23.17
N ALA A 337 -12.94 -28.11 -22.29
CA ALA A 337 -14.23 -28.67 -22.67
C ALA A 337 -15.22 -27.59 -23.14
N GLY A 338 -15.25 -26.44 -22.46
CA GLY A 338 -16.07 -25.30 -22.85
C GLY A 338 -15.67 -24.72 -24.21
N LEU A 339 -14.36 -24.56 -24.44
CA LEU A 339 -13.82 -24.11 -25.73
C LEU A 339 -14.16 -25.10 -26.85
N ALA A 340 -13.96 -26.39 -26.63
CA ALA A 340 -14.29 -27.44 -27.60
C ALA A 340 -15.79 -27.46 -27.94
N GLN A 341 -16.66 -27.28 -26.95
CA GLN A 341 -18.10 -27.19 -27.17
C GLN A 341 -18.48 -25.93 -27.96
N GLY A 342 -17.86 -24.78 -27.65
CA GLY A 342 -18.06 -23.54 -28.39
C GLY A 342 -17.66 -23.65 -29.86
N LEU A 343 -16.48 -24.23 -30.13
CA LEU A 343 -15.99 -24.46 -31.50
C LEU A 343 -16.93 -25.39 -32.28
N ARG A 344 -17.43 -26.46 -31.67
CA ARG A 344 -18.40 -27.36 -32.32
C ARG A 344 -19.70 -26.66 -32.73
N LYS A 345 -20.17 -25.67 -31.96
CA LYS A 345 -21.38 -24.90 -32.31
C LYS A 345 -21.14 -23.87 -33.41
N MET A 346 -19.92 -23.35 -33.53
CA MET A 346 -19.57 -22.32 -34.53
C MET A 346 -19.24 -22.92 -35.90
N PHE A 347 -18.71 -24.15 -35.93
CA PHE A 347 -18.14 -24.76 -37.14
C PHE A 347 -18.68 -26.16 -37.49
N GLY A 348 -19.61 -26.70 -36.69
CA GLY A 348 -20.27 -27.99 -36.93
C GLY A 348 -21.74 -27.82 -37.26
#